data_AF-A0A2R2Z4P9-F1
#
_entry.id   AF-A0A2R2Z4P9-F1
#
_cell.length_a   1.000
_cell.length_b   1.000
_cell.length_c   1.000
_cell.angle_alpha   90.00
_cell.angle_beta   90.00
_cell.angle_gamma   90.00
#
_symmetry.space_group_name_H-M   'P 1'
#
loop_
_entity.id
_entity.type
_entity.pdbx_description
1 polymer ?
#
loop_
_entity_poly.entity_id
_entity_poly.type
_entity_poly.pdbx_seq_one_letter_code
_entity_poly.pdbx_strand_id
1 'polypeptide(L)'
;TDDDGESYWVDVKPMPGALVINVGDLLQIMSNDKYKSVDHRVIMNTRNEARVSIAIFFNPGKRGDSDLYGPLPELVSSDNPPKYRNFTMPEF
;
A
#
# COMPACT_ATOMS: atom_id res chain seq x y z
N THR A 1 -10.42 -7.50 8.10
CA THR A 1 -11.61 -7.45 8.97
C THR A 1 -12.23 -8.81 8.98
N ASP A 2 -12.67 -9.29 10.14
CA ASP A 2 -13.49 -10.49 10.21
C ASP A 2 -14.93 -10.19 9.75
N ASP A 3 -15.79 -11.20 9.82
CA ASP A 3 -17.20 -11.08 9.41
C ASP A 3 -17.97 -10.08 10.30
N ASP A 4 -17.44 -9.73 11.48
CA ASP A 4 -18.00 -8.77 12.43
C ASP A 4 -17.45 -7.35 12.24
N GLY A 5 -16.51 -7.15 11.31
CA GLY A 5 -15.92 -5.85 10.98
C GLY A 5 -14.68 -5.49 11.82
N GLU A 6 -14.21 -6.38 12.68
CA GLU A 6 -13.07 -6.13 13.56
C GLU A 6 -11.74 -6.38 12.84
N SER A 7 -10.74 -5.56 13.14
CA SER A 7 -9.40 -5.68 12.53
C SER A 7 -8.54 -6.64 13.33
N TYR A 8 -7.88 -7.57 12.64
CA TYR A 8 -7.00 -8.57 13.25
C TYR A 8 -5.66 -8.67 12.52
N TRP A 9 -4.64 -9.14 13.23
CA TRP A 9 -3.31 -9.34 12.69
C TRP A 9 -3.17 -10.74 12.09
N VAL A 10 -2.51 -10.83 10.93
CA VAL A 10 -2.23 -12.10 10.25
C VAL A 10 -0.71 -12.31 10.17
N ASP A 11 -0.26 -13.47 10.62
CA ASP A 11 1.14 -13.87 10.49
C ASP A 11 1.46 -14.29 9.05
N VAL A 12 2.36 -13.53 8.41
CA VAL A 12 2.87 -13.88 7.08
C VAL A 12 4.08 -14.80 7.23
N LYS A 13 3.89 -16.08 6.94
CA LYS A 13 4.97 -17.10 7.00
C LYS A 13 5.90 -16.96 5.79
N PRO A 14 7.23 -16.78 6.01
CA PRO A 14 8.19 -16.77 4.91
C PRO A 14 8.17 -18.11 4.15
N MET A 15 8.05 -18.05 2.84
CA MET A 15 8.18 -19.20 1.96
C MET A 15 9.54 -19.14 1.24
N PRO A 16 10.34 -20.22 1.24
CA PRO A 16 11.62 -20.23 0.53
C PRO A 16 11.45 -19.83 -0.95
N GLY A 17 12.25 -18.87 -1.40
CA GLY A 17 12.21 -18.37 -2.78
C GLY A 17 11.05 -17.43 -3.12
N ALA A 18 10.19 -17.08 -2.16
CA ALA A 18 9.08 -16.16 -2.39
C ALA A 18 9.39 -14.73 -1.95
N LEU A 19 8.66 -13.78 -2.56
CA LEU A 19 8.59 -12.39 -2.12
C LEU A 19 7.22 -12.11 -1.52
N VAL A 20 7.19 -11.26 -0.49
CA VAL A 20 5.95 -10.64 -0.02
C VAL A 20 5.80 -9.30 -0.75
N ILE A 21 4.66 -9.10 -1.42
CA ILE A 21 4.34 -7.86 -2.12
C ILE A 21 3.10 -7.26 -1.45
N ASN A 22 3.19 -5.99 -1.06
CA ASN A 22 2.07 -5.23 -0.53
C ASN A 22 1.79 -4.00 -1.40
N VAL A 23 0.54 -3.54 -1.33
CA VAL A 23 0.11 -2.28 -1.93
C VAL A 23 0.53 -1.14 -0.99
N GLY A 24 1.00 -0.03 -1.56
CA GLY A 24 1.24 1.21 -0.83
C GLY A 24 0.20 2.27 -1.18
N ASP A 25 0.16 3.34 -0.39
CA ASP A 25 -0.88 4.37 -0.44
C ASP A 25 -1.04 5.02 -1.81
N LEU A 26 0.08 5.32 -2.50
CA LEU A 26 0.04 5.90 -3.84
C LEU A 26 -0.73 4.99 -4.82
N LEU A 27 -0.55 3.67 -4.75
CA LEU A 27 -1.27 2.74 -5.62
C LEU A 27 -2.75 2.63 -5.21
N GLN A 28 -3.06 2.67 -3.91
CA GLN A 28 -4.45 2.73 -3.44
C GLN A 28 -5.16 3.98 -4.01
N ILE A 29 -4.54 5.16 -3.89
CA ILE A 29 -5.07 6.43 -4.38
C ILE A 29 -5.27 6.40 -5.90
N MET A 30 -4.23 6.04 -6.65
CA MET A 30 -4.31 5.94 -8.12
C MET A 30 -5.37 4.95 -8.58
N SER A 31 -5.57 3.87 -7.81
CA SER A 31 -6.59 2.86 -8.10
C SER A 31 -8.01 3.25 -7.68
N ASN A 32 -8.20 4.44 -7.11
CA ASN A 32 -9.47 4.90 -6.54
C ASN A 32 -10.09 3.88 -5.56
N ASP A 33 -9.28 3.36 -4.64
CA ASP A 33 -9.60 2.32 -3.65
C ASP A 33 -9.82 0.90 -4.17
N LYS A 34 -9.56 0.63 -5.46
CA LYS A 34 -9.62 -0.74 -5.99
C LYS A 34 -8.59 -1.66 -5.34
N TYR A 35 -7.42 -1.12 -4.99
CA TYR A 35 -6.39 -1.80 -4.20
C TYR A 35 -6.25 -1.13 -2.84
N LYS A 36 -5.92 -1.92 -1.81
CA LYS A 36 -5.85 -1.46 -0.42
C LYS A 36 -4.44 -1.56 0.12
N SER A 37 -3.90 -0.42 0.50
CA SER A 37 -2.75 -0.29 1.40
C SER A 37 -3.21 -0.67 2.80
N VAL A 38 -2.46 -1.56 3.46
CA VAL A 38 -2.84 -2.12 4.75
C VAL A 38 -1.73 -1.93 5.78
N ASP A 39 -2.14 -1.80 7.03
CA ASP A 39 -1.22 -1.77 8.15
C ASP A 39 -0.46 -3.09 8.24
N HIS A 40 0.84 -2.98 8.46
CA HIS A 40 1.74 -4.11 8.64
C HIS A 40 2.75 -3.78 9.74
N ARG A 41 3.17 -4.82 10.48
CA ARG A 41 4.16 -4.69 11.55
C ARG A 41 5.13 -5.84 11.52
N VAL A 42 6.35 -5.59 11.99
CA VAL A 42 7.33 -6.63 12.30
C VAL A 42 7.41 -6.74 13.82
N ILE A 43 7.11 -7.92 14.34
CA ILE A 43 7.22 -8.20 15.77
C ILE A 43 8.64 -8.71 16.05
N MET A 44 9.23 -8.24 17.15
CA MET A 44 10.49 -8.77 17.65
C MET A 44 10.32 -10.27 17.96
N ASN A 45 11.27 -11.11 17.51
CA ASN A 45 11.19 -12.51 17.90
C ASN A 45 11.53 -12.67 19.39
N THR A 46 10.94 -13.67 20.02
CA THR A 46 11.25 -14.04 21.41
C THR A 46 12.44 -15.00 21.51
N ARG A 47 13.04 -15.35 20.38
CA ARG A 47 14.15 -16.30 20.23
C ARG A 47 15.44 -15.53 19.99
N ASN A 48 16.56 -16.05 20.48
CA ASN A 48 17.88 -15.43 20.32
C ASN A 48 18.46 -15.59 18.89
N GLU A 49 17.61 -15.52 17.87
CA GLU A 49 17.96 -15.71 16.46
C GLU A 49 17.87 -14.38 15.71
N ALA A 50 18.83 -14.08 14.84
CA ALA A 50 18.74 -12.88 14.01
C ALA A 50 17.73 -13.07 12.87
N ARG A 51 16.88 -12.05 12.64
CA ARG A 51 16.03 -11.96 11.44
C ARG A 51 16.53 -10.82 10.56
N VAL A 52 16.80 -11.12 9.28
CA VAL A 52 17.20 -10.13 8.28
C VAL A 52 16.15 -10.07 7.17
N SER A 53 15.81 -8.87 6.73
CA SER A 53 14.91 -8.63 5.59
C SER A 53 15.34 -7.39 4.81
N ILE A 54 15.08 -7.38 3.51
CA ILE A 54 15.30 -6.23 2.62
C ILE A 54 13.95 -5.84 2.03
N ALA A 55 13.60 -4.56 2.09
CA ALA A 55 12.41 -4.01 1.45
C ALA A 55 12.82 -3.18 0.23
N ILE A 56 12.09 -3.33 -0.87
CA ILE A 56 12.27 -2.56 -2.11
C ILE A 56 10.97 -1.82 -2.39
N PHE A 57 11.03 -0.50 -2.52
CA PHE A 57 9.86 0.34 -2.75
C PHE A 57 9.82 0.81 -4.21
N PHE A 58 8.81 0.33 -4.94
CA PHE A 58 8.53 0.77 -6.30
C PHE A 58 7.58 1.96 -6.25
N ASN A 59 8.15 3.15 -6.25
CA ASN A 59 7.40 4.40 -6.27
C ASN A 59 7.42 5.02 -7.68
N PRO A 60 6.45 5.88 -8.01
CA PRO A 60 6.49 6.70 -9.21
C PRO A 60 7.81 7.48 -9.33
N GLY A 61 8.38 7.48 -10.55
CA GLY A 61 9.67 8.10 -10.82
C GLY A 61 9.62 9.62 -11.00
N LYS A 62 8.46 10.18 -11.35
CA LYS A 62 8.26 11.62 -11.59
C LYS A 62 7.84 12.32 -10.31
N ARG A 63 8.66 13.15 -9.69
CA ARG A 63 8.33 13.75 -8.38
C ARG A 63 8.44 15.27 -8.38
N GLY A 64 8.26 15.89 -9.55
CA GLY A 64 8.30 17.34 -9.65
C GLY A 64 7.03 17.99 -9.10
N ASP A 65 7.12 19.28 -8.82
CA ASP A 65 6.01 20.09 -8.29
C ASP A 65 4.83 20.24 -9.28
N SER A 66 5.00 19.81 -10.53
CA SER A 66 3.95 19.80 -11.56
C SER A 66 3.39 18.41 -11.85
N ASP A 67 3.95 17.35 -11.26
CA ASP A 67 3.48 15.98 -11.45
C ASP A 67 2.33 15.68 -10.47
N LEU A 68 1.10 15.63 -10.99
CA LEU A 68 -0.09 15.35 -10.19
C LEU A 68 -0.36 13.85 -10.07
N TYR A 69 -0.64 13.44 -8.83
CA TYR A 69 -1.07 12.11 -8.41
C TYR A 69 -2.51 12.16 -7.94
N GLY A 70 -3.28 11.14 -8.27
CA GLY A 70 -4.68 11.03 -7.91
C GLY A 70 -5.32 9.84 -8.61
N PRO A 71 -6.65 9.64 -8.46
CA PRO A 71 -7.38 8.58 -9.14
C PRO A 71 -7.14 8.61 -10.66
N LEU A 72 -6.77 7.45 -11.22
CA LEU A 72 -6.62 7.32 -12.68
C LEU A 72 -7.97 7.59 -13.36
N PRO A 73 -8.03 8.41 -14.43
CA PRO A 73 -9.29 8.77 -15.08
C PRO A 73 -10.13 7.56 -15.51
N GLU A 74 -9.49 6.47 -15.93
CA GLU A 74 -10.13 5.23 -16.37
C GLU A 74 -10.82 4.47 -15.24
N LEU A 75 -10.53 4.81 -13.98
CA LEU A 75 -11.10 4.20 -12.78
C LEU A 75 -12.16 5.10 -12.11
N VAL A 76 -12.46 6.25 -12.71
CA VAL A 76 -13.45 7.21 -12.23
C VAL A 76 -14.68 7.16 -13.14
N SER A 77 -15.87 7.14 -12.53
CA SER A 77 -17.16 7.17 -13.24
C SER A 77 -18.24 7.81 -12.36
N SER A 78 -19.46 7.95 -12.88
CA SER A 78 -20.61 8.39 -12.07
C SER A 78 -20.85 7.47 -10.86
N ASP A 79 -20.62 6.18 -11.03
CA ASP A 79 -20.90 5.15 -10.04
C ASP A 79 -19.69 4.90 -9.12
N ASN A 80 -18.51 5.37 -9.52
CA ASN A 80 -17.28 5.36 -8.72
C ASN A 80 -16.60 6.73 -8.81
N PRO A 81 -17.13 7.76 -8.12
CA PRO A 81 -16.55 9.10 -8.13
C PRO A 81 -15.14 9.10 -7.53
N PRO A 82 -14.33 10.15 -7.79
CA PRO A 82 -12.99 10.24 -7.22
C PRO A 82 -13.06 10.35 -5.70
N LYS A 83 -12.43 9.40 -5.00
CA LYS A 83 -12.37 9.38 -3.52
C LYS A 83 -11.22 10.21 -2.96
N TYR A 84 -10.28 10.58 -3.82
CA TYR A 84 -9.06 11.32 -3.47
C TYR A 84 -8.92 12.54 -4.35
N ARG A 85 -8.35 13.61 -3.79
CA ARG A 85 -7.94 14.80 -4.55
C ARG A 85 -6.67 14.51 -5.35
N ASN A 86 -6.41 15.33 -6.36
CA ASN A 86 -5.09 15.38 -6.97
C ASN A 86 -4.10 16.12 -6.04
N PHE A 87 -2.84 15.68 -6.03
CA PHE A 87 -1.77 16.23 -5.19
C PHE A 87 -0.41 16.08 -5.88
N THR A 88 0.58 16.87 -5.46
CA THR A 88 1.98 16.71 -5.88
C THR A 88 2.73 15.88 -4.85
N MET A 89 3.83 15.21 -5.21
CA MET A 89 4.56 14.36 -4.26
C MET A 89 5.04 15.11 -2.98
N PRO A 90 5.43 16.40 -3.02
CA PRO A 90 5.71 17.17 -1.81
C PRO A 90 4.51 17.46 -0.90
N GLU A 91 3.28 17.44 -1.43
CA GLU A 91 2.05 17.64 -0.66
C GLU A 91 1.53 16.36 0.04
N PHE A 92 2.05 15.20 -0.38
CA PHE A 92 1.70 13.90 0.19
C PHE A 92 2.22 13.78 1.62
#